data_AF-A0A850LES8-F1
#
_entry.id   AF-A0A850LES8-F1
#
_cell.length_a   1.000
_cell.length_b   1.000
_cell.length_c   1.000
_cell.angle_alpha   90.00
_cell.angle_beta   90.00
_cell.angle_gamma   90.00
#
_symmetry.space_group_name_H-M   'P 1'
#
loop_
_entity.id
_entity.type
_entity.pdbx_description
1 polymer ?
#
loop_
_entity_poly.entity_id
_entity_poly.type
_entity_poly.pdbx_seq_one_letter_code
_entity_poly.pdbx_strand_id
1 'polypeptide(L)'
;MERRLTTILAADLSGYSRLMAADEEGTVTRLRHLFADIVRPDLSREGGRLIKTMGDGMLVEFASPVAALRSAVAILQQVARDQVETAPDTRMLFRVGIHLGDVISDGDDILGDAVNIAARLESLATPGGICISRSVHDQVRGKVDAELIELGPQPVKNIPDPVEVWRVGAEGIACAAEKPAVRAELPAVVILPFDNMSADPEQDFLADGIVEDVTTELSRFRTLTVIARNSAFAYKGSHKDVRQIAEELGVRYVVEGSVRRAGDRLRATAQLIDARTGAHVWADRWDRTMADLFDLQDELTAAILSGVEPELGAHERNLARRKPTDSLTAWEMCQKGYSEFTRYTDEGYSQAHAYYTRAIAADPDFALPHALLARLAWVKVITGRTRDPAAEISTGLDHAAQAIERDDRLEIGYVALGVLLAITGREQDAADALDKAEALNPNNAVLHFGRCHACLFMQRLDCDRLERAARTALRLNPKDPMAWGFWFQLGNAFTFRDIDAAEPEALAAYETACRFANADYFVFMATALKHAKLGNRDKAAHYLAQARERYPALTAEFWRRAFRFPIWSRWVAADEPNIQLLIDLGLPQK
;
A
#
# COMPACT_ATOMS: atom_id res chain seq x y z
N MET A 1 1.02 -11.72 -36.90
CA MET A 1 0.30 -11.65 -35.62
C MET A 1 -1.15 -11.91 -35.89
N GLU A 2 -1.66 -13.04 -35.42
CA GLU A 2 -3.04 -13.48 -35.61
C GLU A 2 -3.73 -13.49 -34.24
N ARG A 3 -4.91 -12.87 -34.15
CA ARG A 3 -5.75 -12.90 -32.94
C ARG A 3 -6.70 -14.07 -33.03
N ARG A 4 -6.79 -14.86 -31.96
CA ARG A 4 -7.74 -15.97 -31.86
C ARG A 4 -8.26 -16.14 -30.44
N LEU A 5 -9.52 -16.55 -30.35
CA LEU A 5 -10.17 -16.90 -29.08
C LEU A 5 -9.69 -18.29 -28.65
N THR A 6 -9.20 -18.42 -27.42
CA THR A 6 -8.71 -19.70 -26.90
C THR A 6 -8.88 -19.80 -25.38
N THR A 7 -8.75 -21.00 -24.82
CA THR A 7 -8.81 -21.21 -23.37
C THR A 7 -7.39 -21.33 -22.82
N ILE A 8 -7.07 -20.51 -21.83
CA ILE A 8 -5.79 -20.50 -21.14
C ILE A 8 -5.95 -21.11 -19.76
N LEU A 9 -5.07 -22.07 -19.46
CA LEU A 9 -4.84 -22.60 -18.13
C LEU A 9 -3.46 -22.14 -17.66
N ALA A 10 -3.43 -21.40 -16.57
CA ALA A 10 -2.21 -21.09 -15.84
C ALA A 10 -2.18 -21.94 -14.56
N ALA A 11 -1.03 -22.52 -14.24
CA ALA A 11 -0.85 -23.23 -12.99
C ALA A 11 0.54 -22.98 -12.39
N ASP A 12 0.63 -22.98 -11.07
CA ASP A 12 1.88 -22.87 -10.32
C ASP A 12 1.89 -23.86 -9.13
N LEU A 13 3.05 -24.06 -8.50
CA LEU A 13 3.15 -24.89 -7.29
C LEU A 13 3.21 -24.02 -6.04
N SER A 14 2.23 -24.21 -5.16
CA SER A 14 2.24 -23.59 -3.84
C SER A 14 3.39 -24.13 -2.99
N GLY A 15 4.21 -23.24 -2.41
CA GLY A 15 5.29 -23.61 -1.50
C GLY A 15 6.55 -24.19 -2.17
N TYR A 16 6.72 -24.01 -3.49
CA TYR A 16 7.87 -24.57 -4.21
C TYR A 16 9.22 -24.10 -3.64
N SER A 17 9.36 -22.80 -3.32
CA SER A 17 10.59 -22.25 -2.72
C SER A 17 10.94 -22.90 -1.38
N ARG A 18 9.94 -23.18 -0.54
CA ARG A 18 10.12 -23.87 0.75
C ARG A 18 10.55 -25.32 0.56
N LEU A 19 9.96 -26.02 -0.41
CA LEU A 19 10.36 -27.39 -0.77
C LEU A 19 11.81 -27.44 -1.28
N MET A 20 12.19 -26.47 -2.11
CA MET A 20 13.56 -26.33 -2.61
C MET A 20 14.57 -26.04 -1.50
N ALA A 21 14.22 -25.17 -0.53
CA ALA A 21 15.10 -24.86 0.60
C ALA A 21 15.27 -26.05 1.56
N ALA A 22 14.25 -26.89 1.70
CA ALA A 22 14.29 -28.07 2.57
C ALA A 22 15.00 -29.27 1.93
N ASP A 23 14.78 -29.49 0.63
CA ASP A 23 15.27 -30.64 -0.13
C ASP A 23 15.29 -30.31 -1.63
N GLU A 24 16.35 -29.66 -2.09
CA GLU A 24 16.50 -29.22 -3.48
C GLU A 24 16.44 -30.40 -4.47
N GLU A 25 17.27 -31.42 -4.26
CA GLU A 25 17.42 -32.55 -5.17
C GLU A 25 16.14 -33.41 -5.24
N GLY A 26 15.52 -33.69 -4.09
CA GLY A 26 14.26 -34.44 -4.04
C GLY A 26 13.09 -33.64 -4.60
N THR A 27 13.06 -32.30 -4.42
CA THR A 27 12.01 -31.44 -4.99
C THR A 27 12.10 -31.40 -6.51
N VAL A 28 13.29 -31.23 -7.09
CA VAL A 28 13.47 -31.28 -8.55
C VAL A 28 13.09 -32.65 -9.11
N THR A 29 13.43 -33.74 -8.40
CA THR A 29 13.09 -35.11 -8.82
C THR A 29 11.58 -35.33 -8.83
N ARG A 30 10.88 -34.95 -7.75
CA ARG A 30 9.42 -35.04 -7.66
C ARG A 30 8.73 -34.18 -8.71
N LEU A 31 9.22 -32.96 -8.96
CA LEU A 31 8.67 -32.08 -9.98
C LEU A 31 8.76 -32.71 -11.37
N ARG A 32 9.92 -33.28 -11.71
CA ARG A 32 10.14 -33.97 -12.99
C ARG A 32 9.20 -35.17 -13.15
N HIS A 33 9.00 -35.95 -12.10
CA HIS A 33 8.04 -37.05 -12.08
C HIS A 33 6.62 -36.57 -12.38
N LEU A 34 6.11 -35.57 -11.64
CA LEU A 34 4.76 -35.03 -11.87
C LEU A 34 4.59 -34.52 -13.31
N PHE A 35 5.59 -33.81 -13.85
CA PHE A 35 5.50 -33.30 -15.22
C PHE A 35 5.56 -34.40 -16.29
N ALA A 36 6.43 -35.39 -16.12
CA ALA A 36 6.64 -36.46 -17.10
C ALA A 36 5.48 -37.46 -17.11
N ASP A 37 5.01 -37.87 -15.93
CA ASP A 37 4.15 -39.04 -15.77
C ASP A 37 2.67 -38.68 -15.53
N ILE A 38 2.37 -37.44 -15.12
CA ILE A 38 1.01 -36.97 -14.84
C ILE A 38 0.59 -35.86 -15.80
N VAL A 39 1.31 -34.73 -15.80
CA VAL A 39 0.89 -33.52 -16.54
C VAL A 39 0.92 -33.74 -18.06
N ARG A 40 2.07 -34.11 -18.64
CA ARG A 40 2.21 -34.25 -20.10
C ARG A 40 1.27 -35.31 -20.70
N PRO A 41 1.09 -36.50 -20.09
CA PRO A 41 0.13 -37.49 -20.57
C PRO A 41 -1.32 -36.98 -20.55
N ASP A 42 -1.72 -36.28 -19.48
CA ASP A 42 -3.08 -35.74 -19.37
C ASP A 42 -3.35 -34.64 -20.39
N LEU A 43 -2.41 -33.69 -20.55
CA LEU A 43 -2.49 -32.65 -21.57
C LEU A 43 -2.65 -33.24 -22.98
N SER A 44 -1.88 -34.28 -23.30
CA SER A 44 -1.96 -34.95 -24.61
C SER A 44 -3.32 -35.62 -24.83
N ARG A 45 -3.95 -36.14 -23.77
CA ARG A 45 -5.26 -36.79 -23.82
C ARG A 45 -6.41 -35.81 -24.03
N GLU A 46 -6.39 -34.67 -23.36
CA GLU A 46 -7.45 -33.65 -23.43
C GLU A 46 -7.20 -32.59 -24.52
N GLY A 47 -6.12 -32.73 -25.29
CA GLY A 47 -5.78 -31.82 -26.40
C GLY A 47 -5.22 -30.47 -25.93
N GLY A 48 -4.57 -30.44 -24.77
CA GLY A 48 -3.84 -29.29 -24.23
C GLY A 48 -2.47 -29.13 -24.88
N ARG A 49 -2.17 -27.92 -25.38
CA ARG A 49 -0.85 -27.54 -25.88
C ARG A 49 -0.10 -26.80 -24.78
N LEU A 50 0.94 -27.42 -24.23
CA LEU A 50 1.86 -26.74 -23.31
C LEU A 50 2.64 -25.67 -24.08
N ILE A 51 2.44 -24.40 -23.73
CA ILE A 51 3.11 -23.26 -24.36
C ILE A 51 4.50 -23.10 -23.74
N LYS A 52 4.55 -22.97 -22.42
CA LYS A 52 5.81 -22.81 -21.68
C LYS A 52 5.69 -23.30 -20.25
N THR A 53 6.83 -23.69 -19.70
CA THR A 53 7.04 -23.91 -18.27
C THR A 53 7.81 -22.74 -17.68
N MET A 54 7.34 -22.19 -16.57
CA MET A 54 7.93 -21.04 -15.89
C MET A 54 8.52 -21.50 -14.55
N GLY A 55 9.55 -22.34 -14.61
CA GLY A 55 10.11 -22.98 -13.41
C GLY A 55 9.14 -24.03 -12.85
N ASP A 56 8.42 -23.66 -11.80
CA ASP A 56 7.42 -24.45 -11.08
C ASP A 56 6.00 -24.29 -11.61
N GLY A 57 5.78 -23.33 -12.51
CA GLY A 57 4.50 -23.10 -13.18
C GLY A 57 4.44 -23.56 -14.65
N MET A 58 3.23 -23.58 -15.20
CA MET A 58 2.96 -23.90 -16.60
C MET A 58 1.85 -23.03 -17.19
N LEU A 59 1.99 -22.75 -18.48
CA LEU A 59 0.96 -22.11 -19.29
C LEU A 59 0.52 -23.08 -20.39
N VAL A 60 -0.75 -23.42 -20.40
CA VAL A 60 -1.33 -24.40 -21.30
C VAL A 60 -2.50 -23.78 -22.06
N GLU A 61 -2.53 -24.06 -23.36
CA GLU A 61 -3.61 -23.67 -24.24
C GLU A 61 -4.54 -24.85 -24.53
N PHE A 62 -5.85 -24.61 -24.48
CA PHE A 62 -6.88 -25.55 -24.91
C PHE A 62 -7.85 -24.90 -25.90
N ALA A 63 -8.27 -25.67 -26.90
CA ALA A 63 -9.35 -25.27 -27.81
C ALA A 63 -10.74 -25.24 -27.14
N SER A 64 -10.89 -25.83 -25.95
CA SER A 64 -12.17 -26.00 -25.26
C SER A 64 -12.07 -25.71 -23.76
N PRO A 65 -12.95 -24.86 -23.20
CA PRO A 65 -13.05 -24.64 -21.75
C PRO A 65 -13.37 -25.91 -20.96
N VAL A 66 -14.17 -26.81 -21.56
CA VAL A 66 -14.55 -28.09 -20.94
C VAL A 66 -13.34 -29.02 -20.86
N ALA A 67 -12.52 -29.07 -21.91
CA ALA A 67 -11.31 -29.89 -21.93
C ALA A 67 -10.27 -29.37 -20.93
N ALA A 68 -10.08 -28.05 -20.87
CA ALA A 68 -9.19 -27.41 -19.91
C ALA A 68 -9.57 -27.75 -18.46
N LEU A 69 -10.86 -27.65 -18.13
CA LEU A 69 -11.33 -27.94 -16.77
C LEU A 69 -11.23 -29.43 -16.43
N ARG A 70 -11.56 -30.34 -17.37
CA ARG A 70 -11.38 -31.79 -17.16
C ARG A 70 -9.93 -32.16 -16.93
N SER A 71 -9.02 -31.59 -17.73
CA SER A 71 -7.58 -31.80 -17.59
C SER A 71 -7.08 -31.30 -16.23
N ALA A 72 -7.46 -30.08 -15.83
CA ALA A 72 -7.10 -29.52 -14.52
C ALA A 72 -7.57 -30.41 -13.36
N VAL A 73 -8.82 -30.87 -13.41
CA VAL A 73 -9.40 -31.75 -12.39
C VAL A 73 -8.65 -33.09 -12.34
N ALA A 74 -8.40 -33.70 -13.49
CA ALA A 74 -7.70 -34.98 -13.59
C ALA A 74 -6.25 -34.90 -13.10
N ILE A 75 -5.52 -33.84 -13.47
CA ILE A 75 -4.15 -33.59 -13.01
C ILE A 75 -4.14 -33.48 -11.48
N LEU A 76 -4.98 -32.62 -10.90
CA LEU A 76 -5.00 -32.43 -9.44
C LEU A 76 -5.37 -33.72 -8.69
N GLN A 77 -6.32 -34.51 -9.19
CA GLN A 77 -6.67 -35.80 -8.60
C GLN A 77 -5.53 -36.82 -8.69
N GLN A 78 -4.80 -36.86 -9.80
CA GLN A 78 -3.66 -37.78 -9.98
C GLN A 78 -2.49 -37.38 -9.10
N VAL A 79 -2.16 -36.08 -9.01
CA VAL A 79 -1.14 -35.55 -8.10
C VAL A 79 -1.50 -35.87 -6.65
N ALA A 80 -2.76 -35.66 -6.25
CA ALA A 80 -3.21 -35.99 -4.90
C ALA A 80 -3.07 -37.49 -4.57
N ARG A 81 -3.34 -38.38 -5.55
CA ARG A 81 -3.17 -39.84 -5.40
C ARG A 81 -1.70 -40.25 -5.32
N ASP A 82 -0.85 -39.65 -6.14
CA ASP A 82 0.60 -39.90 -6.16
C ASP A 82 1.26 -39.54 -4.82
N GLN A 83 0.66 -38.58 -4.10
CA GLN A 83 1.21 -38.02 -2.86
C GLN A 83 0.49 -38.49 -1.58
N VAL A 84 -0.30 -39.57 -1.64
CA VAL A 84 -1.03 -40.13 -0.47
C VAL A 84 -0.08 -40.47 0.68
N GLU A 85 1.05 -41.12 0.37
CA GLU A 85 2.07 -41.52 1.35
C GLU A 85 3.11 -40.42 1.63
N THR A 86 3.02 -39.29 0.91
CA THR A 86 3.92 -38.14 1.13
C THR A 86 3.45 -37.35 2.35
N ALA A 87 4.39 -36.97 3.23
CA ALA A 87 4.12 -36.14 4.40
C ALA A 87 3.45 -34.82 3.98
N PRO A 88 2.44 -34.31 4.71
CA PRO A 88 1.69 -33.11 4.31
C PRO A 88 2.56 -31.91 3.94
N ASP A 89 3.64 -31.68 4.69
CA ASP A 89 4.53 -30.54 4.51
C ASP A 89 5.45 -30.66 3.27
N THR A 90 5.54 -31.83 2.64
CA THR A 90 6.36 -32.07 1.45
C THR A 90 5.55 -32.34 0.18
N ARG A 91 4.23 -32.22 0.24
CA ARG A 91 3.32 -32.37 -0.92
C ARG A 91 3.46 -31.21 -1.89
N MET A 92 3.19 -31.48 -3.17
CA MET A 92 3.25 -30.51 -4.25
C MET A 92 1.83 -30.17 -4.67
N LEU A 93 1.38 -28.97 -4.31
CA LEU A 93 0.00 -28.56 -4.50
C LEU A 93 -0.08 -27.52 -5.60
N PHE A 94 -0.64 -27.90 -6.75
CA PHE A 94 -0.85 -26.95 -7.85
C PHE A 94 -2.02 -26.01 -7.54
N ARG A 95 -1.87 -24.73 -7.86
CA ARG A 95 -2.99 -23.80 -8.00
C ARG A 95 -3.27 -23.60 -9.48
N VAL A 96 -4.53 -23.51 -9.86
CA VAL A 96 -4.93 -23.47 -11.28
C VAL A 96 -5.94 -22.37 -11.55
N GLY A 97 -5.71 -21.59 -12.60
CA GLY A 97 -6.58 -20.56 -13.11
C GLY A 97 -6.97 -20.80 -14.56
N ILE A 98 -8.27 -20.75 -14.88
CA ILE A 98 -8.76 -21.01 -16.24
C ILE A 98 -9.60 -19.84 -16.76
N HIS A 99 -9.23 -19.33 -17.94
CA HIS A 99 -9.92 -18.25 -18.61
C HIS A 99 -10.09 -18.49 -20.11
N LEU A 100 -11.23 -18.08 -20.68
CA LEU A 100 -11.52 -18.07 -22.11
C LEU A 100 -11.50 -16.62 -22.59
N GLY A 101 -10.60 -16.29 -23.52
CA GLY A 101 -10.44 -14.94 -24.06
C GLY A 101 -9.53 -14.89 -25.28
N ASP A 102 -9.38 -13.70 -25.87
CA ASP A 102 -8.57 -13.49 -27.06
C ASP A 102 -7.07 -13.45 -26.73
N VAL A 103 -6.27 -14.12 -27.56
CA VAL A 103 -4.80 -14.08 -27.51
C VAL A 103 -4.22 -13.72 -28.86
N ILE A 104 -3.02 -13.15 -28.84
CA ILE A 104 -2.17 -12.91 -30.01
C ILE A 104 -1.11 -14.00 -30.02
N SER A 105 -1.02 -14.75 -31.12
CA SER A 105 0.06 -15.73 -31.30
C SER A 105 1.34 -15.03 -31.78
N ASP A 106 2.45 -15.29 -31.07
CA ASP A 106 3.79 -14.82 -31.40
C ASP A 106 4.76 -16.02 -31.45
N GLY A 107 4.87 -16.63 -32.64
CA GLY A 107 5.61 -17.87 -32.82
C GLY A 107 5.03 -19.02 -32.01
N ASP A 108 5.82 -19.55 -31.07
CA ASP A 108 5.40 -20.61 -30.14
C ASP A 108 4.80 -20.08 -28.83
N ASP A 109 4.77 -18.77 -28.60
CA ASP A 109 4.20 -18.14 -27.40
C ASP A 109 2.84 -17.47 -27.67
N ILE A 110 2.14 -17.15 -26.58
CA ILE A 110 0.86 -16.44 -26.58
C ILE A 110 0.92 -15.21 -25.68
N LEU A 111 0.41 -14.09 -26.18
CA LEU A 111 0.37 -12.81 -25.49
C LEU A 111 -1.05 -12.25 -25.49
N GLY A 112 -1.44 -11.59 -24.40
CA GLY A 112 -2.74 -10.91 -24.32
C GLY A 112 -3.35 -10.93 -22.93
N ASP A 113 -4.44 -10.18 -22.76
CA ASP A 113 -5.13 -10.03 -21.48
C ASP A 113 -5.67 -11.36 -20.94
N ALA A 114 -6.02 -12.29 -21.83
CA ALA A 114 -6.49 -13.62 -21.43
C ALA A 114 -5.45 -14.41 -20.61
N VAL A 115 -4.15 -14.25 -20.92
CA VAL A 115 -3.05 -14.87 -20.16
C VAL A 115 -2.94 -14.23 -18.77
N ASN A 116 -3.05 -12.91 -18.70
CA ASN A 116 -2.99 -12.16 -17.44
C ASN A 116 -4.17 -12.50 -16.52
N ILE A 117 -5.38 -12.67 -17.08
CA ILE A 117 -6.55 -13.10 -16.31
C ILE A 117 -6.35 -14.52 -15.78
N ALA A 118 -5.90 -15.46 -16.63
CA ALA A 118 -5.69 -16.85 -16.20
C ALA A 118 -4.67 -16.93 -15.05
N ALA A 119 -3.54 -16.23 -15.16
CA ALA A 119 -2.55 -16.15 -14.08
C ALA A 119 -3.12 -15.52 -12.80
N ARG A 120 -4.00 -14.51 -12.93
CA ARG A 120 -4.64 -13.90 -11.76
C ARG A 120 -5.60 -14.86 -11.07
N LEU A 121 -6.39 -15.62 -11.85
CA LEU A 121 -7.28 -16.65 -11.31
C LEU A 121 -6.49 -17.75 -10.60
N GLU A 122 -5.34 -18.15 -11.15
CA GLU A 122 -4.42 -19.10 -10.51
C GLU A 122 -4.01 -18.60 -9.13
N SER A 123 -3.60 -17.33 -9.02
CA SER A 123 -3.21 -16.75 -7.72
C SER A 123 -4.35 -16.66 -6.69
N LEU A 124 -5.61 -16.74 -7.14
CA LEU A 124 -6.79 -16.75 -6.27
C LEU A 124 -7.19 -18.17 -5.83
N ALA A 125 -6.68 -19.21 -6.50
CA ALA A 125 -7.00 -20.58 -6.13
C ALA A 125 -6.29 -20.97 -4.83
N THR A 126 -6.97 -21.78 -4.01
CA THR A 126 -6.34 -22.40 -2.84
C THR A 126 -5.29 -23.43 -3.30
N PRO A 127 -4.28 -23.77 -2.48
CA PRO A 127 -3.36 -24.86 -2.80
C PRO A 127 -4.11 -26.15 -3.12
N GLY A 128 -3.86 -26.73 -4.30
CA GLY A 128 -4.59 -27.90 -4.80
C GLY A 128 -5.98 -27.58 -5.34
N GLY A 129 -6.28 -26.32 -5.67
CA GLY A 129 -7.59 -25.84 -6.12
C GLY A 129 -7.59 -25.22 -7.51
N ILE A 130 -8.79 -24.98 -8.04
CA ILE A 130 -9.03 -24.39 -9.37
C ILE A 130 -9.98 -23.19 -9.25
N CYS A 131 -9.62 -22.08 -9.88
CA CYS A 131 -10.48 -20.91 -10.09
C CYS A 131 -10.76 -20.70 -11.58
N ILE A 132 -12.00 -20.37 -11.91
CA ILE A 132 -12.46 -20.14 -13.29
C ILE A 132 -13.17 -18.80 -13.41
N SER A 133 -13.02 -18.15 -14.56
CA SER A 133 -13.76 -16.93 -14.90
C SER A 133 -15.20 -17.21 -15.37
N ARG A 134 -16.04 -16.16 -15.43
CA ARG A 134 -17.39 -16.23 -16.02
C ARG A 134 -17.42 -16.87 -17.41
N SER A 135 -16.50 -16.49 -18.30
CA SER A 135 -16.47 -17.02 -19.67
C SER A 135 -16.22 -18.52 -19.73
N VAL A 136 -15.51 -19.08 -18.73
CA VAL A 136 -15.35 -20.53 -18.59
C VAL A 136 -16.57 -21.14 -17.92
N HIS A 137 -17.03 -20.57 -16.80
CA HIS A 137 -18.22 -21.02 -16.07
C HIS A 137 -19.42 -21.22 -16.99
N ASP A 138 -19.73 -20.23 -17.84
CA ASP A 138 -20.87 -20.26 -18.76
C ASP A 138 -20.78 -21.39 -19.78
N GLN A 139 -19.55 -21.80 -20.13
CA GLN A 139 -19.31 -22.87 -21.08
C GLN A 139 -19.32 -24.26 -20.44
N VAL A 140 -18.94 -24.37 -19.16
CA VAL A 140 -18.79 -25.65 -18.45
C VAL A 140 -20.01 -26.04 -17.62
N ARG A 141 -20.88 -25.09 -17.24
CA ARG A 141 -22.05 -25.36 -16.40
C ARG A 141 -22.91 -26.48 -17.00
N GLY A 142 -23.10 -27.57 -16.24
CA GLY A 142 -23.88 -28.74 -16.65
C GLY A 142 -23.17 -29.70 -17.61
N LYS A 143 -21.87 -29.49 -17.92
CA LYS A 143 -21.07 -30.35 -18.82
C LYS A 143 -19.89 -31.05 -18.14
N VAL A 144 -19.62 -30.71 -16.89
CA VAL A 144 -18.58 -31.29 -16.04
C VAL A 144 -19.18 -31.73 -14.71
N ASP A 145 -18.65 -32.82 -14.15
CA ASP A 145 -19.03 -33.33 -12.84
C ASP A 145 -18.17 -32.64 -11.76
N ALA A 146 -18.48 -31.35 -11.54
CA ALA A 146 -17.80 -30.52 -10.55
C ALA A 146 -18.77 -29.46 -9.99
N GLU A 147 -18.65 -29.20 -8.70
CA GLU A 147 -19.34 -28.12 -8.00
C GLU A 147 -18.68 -26.78 -8.35
N LEU A 148 -19.48 -25.77 -8.69
CA LEU A 148 -19.00 -24.43 -9.03
C LEU A 148 -19.48 -23.45 -7.96
N ILE A 149 -18.55 -22.99 -7.12
CA ILE A 149 -18.83 -22.12 -5.96
C ILE A 149 -18.47 -20.68 -6.32
N GLU A 150 -19.45 -19.78 -6.28
CA GLU A 150 -19.26 -18.38 -6.65
C GLU A 150 -18.38 -17.62 -5.63
N LEU A 151 -17.38 -16.89 -6.12
CA LEU A 151 -16.52 -15.99 -5.33
C LEU A 151 -16.78 -14.50 -5.62
N GLY A 152 -17.66 -14.20 -6.58
CA GLY A 152 -18.03 -12.85 -6.97
C GLY A 152 -16.95 -12.12 -7.81
N PRO A 153 -17.13 -10.81 -8.01
CA PRO A 153 -16.24 -9.99 -8.84
C PRO A 153 -14.86 -9.79 -8.19
N GLN A 154 -13.80 -10.05 -8.96
CA GLN A 154 -12.41 -9.90 -8.56
C GLN A 154 -11.68 -8.89 -9.45
N PRO A 155 -10.93 -7.93 -8.88
CA PRO A 155 -10.19 -6.95 -9.67
C PRO A 155 -8.99 -7.61 -10.36
N VAL A 156 -8.84 -7.36 -11.66
CA VAL A 156 -7.70 -7.80 -12.47
C VAL A 156 -6.94 -6.58 -12.98
N LYS A 157 -5.61 -6.62 -12.87
CA LYS A 157 -4.75 -5.50 -13.29
C LYS A 157 -4.91 -5.27 -14.80
N ASN A 158 -5.12 -4.01 -15.19
CA ASN A 158 -5.28 -3.56 -16.59
C ASN A 158 -6.57 -4.01 -17.29
N ILE A 159 -7.61 -4.39 -16.53
CA ILE A 159 -8.94 -4.71 -17.07
C ILE A 159 -9.97 -3.77 -16.41
N PRO A 160 -10.76 -3.01 -17.20
CA PRO A 160 -11.67 -1.99 -16.65
C PRO A 160 -12.73 -2.57 -15.72
N ASP A 161 -13.23 -3.77 -16.04
CA ASP A 161 -14.31 -4.42 -15.30
C ASP A 161 -13.77 -5.59 -14.44
N PRO A 162 -14.22 -5.72 -13.18
CA PRO A 162 -13.93 -6.88 -12.35
C PRO A 162 -14.36 -8.19 -13.04
N VAL A 163 -13.50 -9.20 -12.97
CA VAL A 163 -13.81 -10.53 -13.53
C VAL A 163 -14.55 -11.32 -12.47
N GLU A 164 -15.73 -11.83 -12.78
CA GLU A 164 -16.42 -12.76 -11.88
C GLU A 164 -15.75 -14.12 -11.86
N VAL A 165 -15.61 -14.68 -10.65
CA VAL A 165 -14.82 -15.88 -10.39
C VAL A 165 -15.64 -16.94 -9.67
N TRP A 166 -15.41 -18.19 -10.05
CA TRP A 166 -15.90 -19.38 -9.37
C TRP A 166 -14.73 -20.27 -8.96
N ARG A 167 -14.87 -20.91 -7.81
CA ARG A 167 -14.02 -22.02 -7.38
C ARG A 167 -14.63 -23.33 -7.82
N VAL A 168 -13.80 -24.29 -8.20
CA VAL A 168 -14.25 -25.62 -8.60
C VAL A 168 -13.99 -26.61 -7.47
N GLY A 169 -15.06 -27.29 -7.02
CA GLY A 169 -15.00 -28.43 -6.11
C GLY A 169 -15.24 -29.73 -6.87
N ALA A 170 -14.35 -30.72 -6.71
CA ALA A 170 -14.54 -32.06 -7.26
C ALA A 170 -14.01 -33.11 -6.28
N GLU A 171 -14.48 -34.35 -6.40
CA GLU A 171 -14.02 -35.45 -5.53
C GLU A 171 -12.49 -35.64 -5.65
N GLY A 172 -11.78 -35.75 -4.53
CA GLY A 172 -10.32 -35.86 -4.50
C GLY A 172 -9.55 -34.56 -4.75
N ILE A 173 -10.25 -33.46 -5.05
CA ILE A 173 -9.71 -32.09 -4.98
C ILE A 173 -10.15 -31.54 -3.62
N ALA A 174 -9.21 -31.01 -2.84
CA ALA A 174 -9.52 -30.47 -1.52
C ALA A 174 -10.39 -29.20 -1.68
N CYS A 175 -11.71 -29.38 -1.75
CA CYS A 175 -12.66 -28.30 -1.55
C CYS A 175 -12.79 -28.11 -0.04
N ALA A 176 -11.73 -27.59 0.60
CA ALA A 176 -11.87 -27.09 1.94
C ALA A 176 -12.89 -25.94 1.87
N ALA A 177 -14.12 -26.23 2.25
CA ALA A 177 -15.08 -25.23 2.66
C ALA A 177 -14.48 -24.56 3.90
N GLU A 178 -13.59 -23.60 3.68
CA GLU A 178 -13.29 -22.61 4.68
C GLU A 178 -14.61 -21.87 4.91
N LYS A 179 -15.23 -22.15 6.07
CA LYS A 179 -16.00 -21.11 6.79
C LYS A 179 -15.26 -19.80 6.58
N PRO A 180 -15.95 -18.70 6.22
CA PRO A 180 -15.33 -17.49 5.72
C PRO A 180 -14.11 -17.23 6.57
N ALA A 181 -12.93 -17.45 5.97
CA ALA A 181 -11.69 -17.29 6.70
C ALA A 181 -11.81 -15.91 7.33
N VAL A 182 -11.72 -15.85 8.67
CA VAL A 182 -11.27 -14.63 9.31
C VAL A 182 -10.05 -14.27 8.48
N ARG A 183 -10.17 -13.20 7.68
CA ARG A 183 -9.16 -12.71 6.75
C ARG A 183 -7.84 -12.96 7.45
N ALA A 184 -7.02 -13.92 6.97
CA ALA A 184 -5.73 -14.15 7.59
C ALA A 184 -5.05 -12.78 7.52
N GLU A 185 -4.91 -12.13 8.67
CA GLU A 185 -4.36 -10.78 8.72
C GLU A 185 -2.98 -10.88 8.07
N LEU A 186 -2.79 -10.13 6.98
CA LEU A 186 -1.51 -10.07 6.30
C LEU A 186 -0.42 -9.85 7.35
N PRO A 187 0.73 -10.55 7.27
CA PRO A 187 1.83 -10.32 8.19
C PRO A 187 2.12 -8.83 8.32
N ALA A 188 1.97 -8.31 9.54
CA ALA A 188 2.17 -6.91 9.84
C ALA A 188 3.55 -6.69 10.46
N VAL A 189 4.34 -5.79 9.87
CA VAL A 189 5.72 -5.50 10.26
C VAL A 189 5.93 -4.01 10.51
N VAL A 190 6.73 -3.69 11.53
CA VAL A 190 7.27 -2.35 11.76
C VAL A 190 8.79 -2.41 11.83
N ILE A 191 9.45 -1.39 11.28
CA ILE A 191 10.90 -1.20 11.37
C ILE A 191 11.12 -0.03 12.31
N LEU A 192 11.64 -0.30 13.50
CA LEU A 192 11.93 0.71 14.49
C LEU A 192 13.15 1.55 14.07
N PRO A 193 13.25 2.82 14.54
CA PRO A 193 14.45 3.62 14.34
C PRO A 193 15.68 2.86 14.82
N PHE A 194 16.70 2.76 13.98
CA PHE A 194 17.96 2.11 14.36
C PHE A 194 18.75 3.03 15.29
N ASP A 195 19.39 2.45 16.29
CA ASP A 195 20.27 3.18 17.19
C ASP A 195 21.50 3.70 16.44
N ASN A 196 21.78 4.99 16.53
CA ASN A 196 23.04 5.56 16.05
C ASN A 196 24.13 5.29 17.10
N MET A 197 25.00 4.32 16.83
CA MET A 197 26.16 3.98 17.67
C MET A 197 27.46 4.64 17.19
N SER A 198 27.36 5.69 16.36
CA SER A 198 28.48 6.50 15.89
C SER A 198 28.88 7.54 16.94
N ALA A 199 30.09 8.09 16.85
CA ALA A 199 30.55 9.12 17.78
C ALA A 199 29.90 10.50 17.54
N ASP A 200 29.29 10.68 16.37
CA ASP A 200 28.73 11.95 15.90
C ASP A 200 27.20 11.86 15.81
N PRO A 201 26.46 12.60 16.66
CA PRO A 201 25.00 12.67 16.62
C PRO A 201 24.43 13.27 15.33
N GLU A 202 25.23 14.05 14.57
CA GLU A 202 24.77 14.59 13.27
C GLU A 202 24.55 13.49 12.23
N GLN A 203 24.92 12.24 12.52
CA GLN A 203 24.74 11.08 11.65
C GLN A 203 23.41 10.34 11.87
N ASP A 204 22.53 10.86 12.71
CA ASP A 204 21.19 10.28 12.91
C ASP A 204 20.40 10.12 11.60
N PHE A 205 20.59 11.04 10.64
CA PHE A 205 19.95 10.93 9.32
C PHE A 205 20.32 9.65 8.57
N LEU A 206 21.50 9.06 8.83
CA LEU A 206 21.96 7.85 8.17
C LEU A 206 21.16 6.64 8.65
N ALA A 207 21.08 6.46 9.98
CA ALA A 207 20.29 5.40 10.59
C ALA A 207 18.81 5.55 10.23
N ASP A 208 18.30 6.78 10.36
CA ASP A 208 16.90 7.10 10.05
C ASP A 208 16.58 6.92 8.56
N GLY A 209 17.51 7.25 7.68
CA GLY A 209 17.37 7.13 6.22
C GLY A 209 17.36 5.68 5.75
N ILE A 210 18.19 4.81 6.32
CA ILE A 210 18.16 3.35 6.05
C ILE A 210 16.79 2.78 6.44
N VAL A 211 16.28 3.15 7.62
CA VAL A 211 14.95 2.70 8.08
C VAL A 211 13.83 3.20 7.16
N GLU A 212 13.88 4.46 6.70
CA GLU A 212 12.89 5.00 5.76
C GLU A 212 12.88 4.25 4.43
N ASP A 213 14.06 3.99 3.87
CA ASP A 213 14.19 3.32 2.58
C ASP A 213 13.68 1.87 2.67
N VAL A 214 14.09 1.14 3.70
CA VAL A 214 13.63 -0.23 3.96
C VAL A 214 12.12 -0.26 4.21
N THR A 215 11.58 0.68 4.99
CA THR A 215 10.12 0.79 5.22
C THR A 215 9.39 1.05 3.90
N THR A 216 9.92 1.93 3.06
CA THR A 216 9.33 2.28 1.75
C THR A 216 9.34 1.10 0.79
N GLU A 217 10.47 0.39 0.67
CA GLU A 217 10.58 -0.79 -0.18
C GLU A 217 9.66 -1.91 0.31
N LEU A 218 9.62 -2.18 1.61
CA LEU A 218 8.72 -3.19 2.19
C LEU A 218 7.24 -2.84 2.01
N SER A 219 6.89 -1.56 2.00
CA SER A 219 5.50 -1.12 1.88
C SER A 219 4.86 -1.51 0.54
N ARG A 220 5.67 -1.73 -0.50
CA ARG A 220 5.17 -2.09 -1.84
C ARG A 220 4.65 -3.52 -1.93
N PHE A 221 5.05 -4.39 -1.01
CA PHE A 221 4.58 -5.77 -0.98
C PHE A 221 3.13 -5.82 -0.51
N ARG A 222 2.26 -6.33 -1.38
CA ARG A 222 0.80 -6.33 -1.14
C ARG A 222 0.37 -7.40 -0.15
N THR A 223 1.24 -8.37 0.05
CA THR A 223 1.10 -9.47 0.98
C THR A 223 1.51 -9.10 2.40
N LEU A 224 2.08 -7.91 2.60
CA LEU A 224 2.45 -7.39 3.91
C LEU A 224 1.61 -6.17 4.28
N THR A 225 1.39 -6.00 5.59
CA THR A 225 1.04 -4.69 6.15
C THR A 225 2.29 -4.08 6.75
N VAL A 226 2.66 -2.89 6.30
CA VAL A 226 3.86 -2.20 6.82
C VAL A 226 3.42 -0.94 7.57
N ILE A 227 3.86 -0.83 8.82
CA ILE A 227 3.62 0.38 9.61
C ILE A 227 4.59 1.46 9.16
N ALA A 228 4.03 2.62 8.85
CA ALA A 228 4.78 3.76 8.33
C ALA A 228 5.78 4.30 9.34
N ARG A 229 6.87 4.88 8.80
CA ARG A 229 7.99 5.44 9.55
C ARG A 229 7.57 6.34 10.70
N ASN A 230 6.69 7.32 10.46
CA ASN A 230 6.34 8.31 11.47
C ASN A 230 5.76 7.67 12.74
N SER A 231 5.06 6.54 12.60
CA SER A 231 4.56 5.79 13.73
C SER A 231 5.65 5.02 14.48
N ALA A 232 6.59 4.41 13.74
CA ALA A 232 7.76 3.77 14.35
C ALA A 232 8.65 4.77 15.09
N PHE A 233 8.81 5.98 14.53
CA PHE A 233 9.67 7.04 15.07
C PHE A 233 9.11 7.67 16.35
N ALA A 234 7.82 7.50 16.64
CA ALA A 234 7.26 7.85 17.95
C ALA A 234 7.90 7.06 19.10
N TYR A 235 8.60 5.96 18.80
CA TYR A 235 9.33 5.13 19.76
C TYR A 235 10.84 5.36 19.76
N LYS A 236 11.37 6.35 19.00
CA LYS A 236 12.81 6.65 18.99
C LYS A 236 13.29 7.03 20.40
N GLY A 237 14.34 6.36 20.89
CA GLY A 237 14.87 6.55 22.24
C GLY A 237 13.95 6.05 23.37
N SER A 238 12.90 5.29 23.05
CA SER A 238 12.03 4.67 24.05
C SER A 238 12.72 3.46 24.71
N HIS A 239 12.42 3.23 26.00
CA HIS A 239 12.84 2.03 26.73
C HIS A 239 11.74 0.96 26.82
N LYS A 240 10.67 1.10 26.03
CA LYS A 240 9.56 0.13 26.03
C LYS A 240 10.03 -1.23 25.49
N ASP A 241 9.45 -2.30 26.02
CA ASP A 241 9.67 -3.65 25.51
C ASP A 241 9.06 -3.78 24.10
N VAL A 242 9.77 -4.46 23.19
CA VAL A 242 9.36 -4.65 21.80
C VAL A 242 7.95 -5.24 21.67
N ARG A 243 7.53 -6.12 22.59
CA ARG A 243 6.18 -6.72 22.58
C ARG A 243 5.10 -5.70 22.88
N GLN A 244 5.39 -4.74 23.77
CA GLN A 244 4.45 -3.64 24.07
C GLN A 244 4.32 -2.70 22.86
N ILE A 245 5.43 -2.40 22.19
CA ILE A 245 5.41 -1.60 20.96
C ILE A 245 4.59 -2.31 19.88
N ALA A 246 4.80 -3.63 19.73
CA ALA A 246 4.07 -4.45 18.77
C ALA A 246 2.56 -4.49 19.04
N GLU A 247 2.16 -4.63 20.30
CA GLU A 247 0.76 -4.59 20.73
C GLU A 247 0.13 -3.21 20.47
N GLU A 248 0.82 -2.12 20.80
CA GLU A 248 0.34 -0.74 20.57
C GLU A 248 0.17 -0.40 19.08
N LEU A 249 0.99 -1.01 18.22
CA LEU A 249 0.95 -0.81 16.77
C LEU A 249 0.13 -1.88 16.03
N GLY A 250 -0.32 -2.93 16.72
CA GLY A 250 -1.06 -4.03 16.12
C GLY A 250 -0.23 -4.83 15.11
N VAL A 251 1.08 -5.00 15.36
CA VAL A 251 1.99 -5.73 14.47
C VAL A 251 2.44 -7.04 15.09
N ARG A 252 2.73 -8.02 14.24
CA ARG A 252 3.33 -9.29 14.66
C ARG A 252 4.85 -9.22 14.67
N TYR A 253 5.42 -8.55 13.68
CA TYR A 253 6.86 -8.52 13.46
C TYR A 253 7.44 -7.16 13.76
N VAL A 254 8.56 -7.14 14.46
CA VAL A 254 9.30 -5.92 14.75
C VAL A 254 10.74 -6.10 14.30
N VAL A 255 11.25 -5.14 13.53
CA VAL A 255 12.67 -5.05 13.18
C VAL A 255 13.30 -3.96 14.04
N GLU A 256 14.38 -4.29 14.74
CA GLU A 256 15.21 -3.33 15.46
C GLU A 256 16.68 -3.52 15.07
N GLY A 257 17.50 -2.50 15.30
CA GLY A 257 18.86 -2.52 14.81
C GLY A 257 19.69 -1.33 15.26
N SER A 258 20.92 -1.29 14.77
CA SER A 258 21.87 -0.22 15.04
C SER A 258 22.74 0.05 13.82
N VAL A 259 23.19 1.29 13.70
CA VAL A 259 24.12 1.73 12.67
C VAL A 259 25.30 2.42 13.34
N ARG A 260 26.51 2.04 12.96
CA ARG A 260 27.74 2.71 13.35
C ARG A 260 28.57 3.04 12.13
N ARG A 261 28.91 4.32 11.98
CA ARG A 261 29.87 4.77 10.97
C ARG A 261 31.16 5.22 11.63
N ALA A 262 32.28 4.81 11.03
CA ALA A 262 33.62 5.22 11.42
C ALA A 262 34.43 5.55 10.15
N GLY A 263 34.48 6.84 9.80
CA GLY A 263 35.03 7.29 8.53
C GLY A 263 34.19 6.77 7.36
N ASP A 264 34.80 5.94 6.51
CA ASP A 264 34.16 5.31 5.35
C ASP A 264 33.55 3.93 5.66
N ARG A 265 33.82 3.36 6.85
CA ARG A 265 33.26 2.05 7.23
C ARG A 265 31.90 2.22 7.86
N LEU A 266 30.94 1.43 7.40
CA LEU A 266 29.58 1.32 7.90
C LEU A 266 29.36 -0.08 8.49
N ARG A 267 28.90 -0.14 9.73
CA ARG A 267 28.42 -1.36 10.36
C ARG A 267 26.94 -1.22 10.67
N ALA A 268 26.12 -2.10 10.13
CA ALA A 268 24.72 -2.21 10.50
C ALA A 268 24.45 -3.56 11.15
N THR A 269 23.58 -3.57 12.15
CA THR A 269 23.02 -4.79 12.75
C THR A 269 21.52 -4.67 12.71
N ALA A 270 20.81 -5.74 12.34
CA ALA A 270 19.36 -5.77 12.41
C ALA A 270 18.91 -7.15 12.92
N GLN A 271 17.74 -7.17 13.54
CA GLN A 271 17.09 -8.40 13.97
C GLN A 271 15.58 -8.31 13.78
N LEU A 272 14.99 -9.43 13.38
CA LEU A 272 13.56 -9.59 13.21
C LEU A 272 13.00 -10.40 14.39
N ILE A 273 12.00 -9.85 15.07
CA ILE A 273 11.39 -10.43 16.27
C ILE A 273 9.92 -10.75 15.98
N ASP A 274 9.47 -11.97 16.29
CA ASP A 274 8.05 -12.32 16.35
C ASP A 274 7.51 -11.93 17.73
N ALA A 275 6.79 -10.81 17.80
CA ALA A 275 6.29 -10.24 19.05
C ALA A 275 5.28 -11.13 19.78
N ARG A 276 4.64 -12.09 19.08
CA ARG A 276 3.72 -13.04 19.70
C ARG A 276 4.45 -14.04 20.61
N THR A 277 5.64 -14.45 20.21
CA THR A 277 6.45 -15.45 20.93
C THR A 277 7.61 -14.82 21.69
N GLY A 278 8.01 -13.59 21.32
CA GLY A 278 9.24 -12.94 21.77
C GLY A 278 10.50 -13.56 21.18
N ALA A 279 10.38 -14.44 20.18
CA ALA A 279 11.52 -15.12 19.57
C ALA A 279 12.18 -14.24 18.50
N HIS A 280 13.51 -14.27 18.45
CA HIS A 280 14.27 -13.73 17.33
C HIS A 280 14.14 -14.69 16.15
N VAL A 281 13.50 -14.24 15.07
CA VAL A 281 13.38 -14.99 13.81
C VAL A 281 14.74 -15.09 13.15
N TRP A 282 15.47 -13.98 13.11
CA TRP A 282 16.87 -13.91 12.69
C TRP A 282 17.54 -12.65 13.26
N ALA A 283 18.87 -12.65 13.27
CA ALA A 283 19.68 -11.49 13.56
C ALA A 283 20.94 -11.53 12.68
N ASP A 284 21.27 -10.43 12.01
CA ASP A 284 22.39 -10.35 11.08
C ASP A 284 23.22 -9.07 11.28
N ARG A 285 24.43 -9.12 10.73
CA ARG A 285 25.40 -8.03 10.78
C ARG A 285 26.08 -7.84 9.44
N TRP A 286 26.09 -6.58 9.00
CA TRP A 286 26.77 -6.14 7.79
C TRP A 286 27.94 -5.22 8.13
N ASP A 287 29.10 -5.54 7.59
CA ASP A 287 30.29 -4.70 7.58
C ASP A 287 30.53 -4.29 6.12
N ARG A 288 30.38 -2.99 5.82
CA ARG A 288 30.38 -2.42 4.46
C ARG A 288 31.13 -1.10 4.41
N THR A 289 31.38 -0.59 3.21
CA THR A 289 31.81 0.81 3.01
C THR A 289 30.60 1.71 2.77
N MET A 290 30.80 3.03 2.78
CA MET A 290 29.72 3.96 2.48
C MET A 290 29.22 3.83 1.04
N ALA A 291 30.09 3.40 0.12
CA ALA A 291 29.74 3.15 -1.27
C ALA A 291 28.76 1.97 -1.45
N ASP A 292 28.80 0.99 -0.53
CA ASP A 292 27.95 -0.21 -0.58
C ASP A 292 26.64 -0.02 0.21
N LEU A 293 26.24 1.21 0.52
CA LEU A 293 25.03 1.49 1.31
C LEU A 293 23.78 0.90 0.68
N PHE A 294 23.62 1.05 -0.63
CA PHE A 294 22.43 0.62 -1.34
C PHE A 294 22.34 -0.91 -1.39
N ASP A 295 23.48 -1.59 -1.58
CA ASP A 295 23.55 -3.06 -1.49
C ASP A 295 23.14 -3.55 -0.09
N LEU A 296 23.59 -2.85 0.97
CA LEU A 296 23.17 -3.16 2.35
C LEU A 296 21.66 -3.00 2.54
N GLN A 297 21.05 -1.96 1.97
CA GLN A 297 19.61 -1.75 2.04
C GLN A 297 18.83 -2.86 1.34
N ASP A 298 19.30 -3.29 0.16
CA ASP A 298 18.71 -4.39 -0.60
C ASP A 298 18.82 -5.73 0.16
N GLU A 299 20.01 -6.03 0.70
CA GLU A 299 20.24 -7.23 1.51
C GLU A 299 19.35 -7.23 2.77
N LEU A 300 19.26 -6.12 3.49
CA LEU A 300 18.42 -5.98 4.67
C LEU A 300 16.93 -6.15 4.34
N THR A 301 16.46 -5.54 3.26
CA THR A 301 15.08 -5.68 2.79
C THR A 301 14.78 -7.14 2.44
N ALA A 302 15.68 -7.81 1.71
CA ALA A 302 15.55 -9.21 1.36
C ALA A 302 15.54 -10.14 2.58
N ALA A 303 16.37 -9.85 3.59
CA ALA A 303 16.41 -10.58 4.85
C ALA A 303 15.10 -10.45 5.65
N ILE A 304 14.56 -9.22 5.75
CA ILE A 304 13.27 -8.98 6.41
C ILE A 304 12.15 -9.73 5.70
N LEU A 305 12.07 -9.62 4.37
CA LEU A 305 11.07 -10.33 3.58
C LEU A 305 11.16 -11.85 3.76
N SER A 306 12.37 -12.40 3.69
CA SER A 306 12.58 -13.85 3.85
C SER A 306 12.18 -14.35 5.24
N GLY A 307 12.28 -13.50 6.27
CA GLY A 307 11.87 -13.83 7.63
C GLY A 307 10.37 -13.64 7.92
N VAL A 308 9.75 -12.61 7.34
CA VAL A 308 8.32 -12.29 7.56
C VAL A 308 7.42 -13.13 6.67
N GLU A 309 7.79 -13.28 5.39
CA GLU A 309 7.01 -13.98 4.39
C GLU A 309 7.93 -14.79 3.44
N PRO A 310 8.36 -15.99 3.88
CA PRO A 310 9.26 -16.85 3.10
C PRO A 310 8.71 -17.28 1.73
N GLU A 311 7.39 -17.14 1.54
CA GLU A 311 6.63 -17.56 0.35
C GLU A 311 6.67 -16.51 -0.78
N LEU A 312 7.30 -15.34 -0.57
CA LEU A 312 7.33 -14.25 -1.53
C LEU A 312 8.35 -14.48 -2.67
N GLY A 313 7.86 -14.58 -3.91
CA GLY A 313 8.66 -14.88 -5.11
C GLY A 313 9.67 -13.79 -5.51
N ALA A 314 10.76 -14.18 -6.19
CA ALA A 314 11.77 -13.23 -6.72
C ALA A 314 11.18 -12.24 -7.75
N HIS A 315 10.12 -12.61 -8.46
CA HIS A 315 9.41 -11.74 -9.40
C HIS A 315 8.72 -10.57 -8.69
N GLU A 316 8.03 -10.83 -7.56
CA GLU A 316 7.39 -9.78 -6.78
C GLU A 316 8.44 -8.84 -6.15
N ARG A 317 9.57 -9.38 -5.68
CA ARG A 317 10.72 -8.60 -5.21
C ARG A 317 11.30 -7.68 -6.27
N ASN A 318 11.51 -8.17 -7.49
CA ASN A 318 12.00 -7.33 -8.59
C ASN A 318 10.98 -6.28 -9.04
N LEU A 319 9.68 -6.57 -8.93
CA LEU A 319 8.63 -5.58 -9.22
C LEU A 319 8.50 -4.52 -8.10
N ALA A 320 8.89 -4.82 -6.87
CA ALA A 320 8.81 -3.85 -5.78
C ALA A 320 9.96 -2.83 -5.80
N ARG A 321 11.13 -3.16 -6.39
CA ARG A 321 12.32 -2.28 -6.34
C ARG A 321 12.14 -0.96 -7.08
N ARG A 322 12.47 0.16 -6.42
CA ARG A 322 12.63 1.49 -7.06
C ARG A 322 13.89 1.53 -7.90
N LYS A 323 14.02 2.57 -8.73
CA LYS A 323 15.35 2.98 -9.20
C LYS A 323 16.05 3.76 -8.10
N PRO A 324 17.11 3.22 -7.46
CA PRO A 324 17.88 3.98 -6.47
C PRO A 324 18.70 5.08 -7.17
N THR A 325 19.26 5.98 -6.38
CA THR A 325 20.35 6.88 -6.81
C THR A 325 21.68 6.20 -6.48
N ASP A 326 22.69 6.36 -7.34
CA ASP A 326 24.07 5.96 -7.03
C ASP A 326 24.85 7.09 -6.31
N SER A 327 24.23 8.27 -6.17
CA SER A 327 24.82 9.44 -5.54
C SER A 327 24.48 9.50 -4.05
N LEU A 328 25.45 9.12 -3.22
CA LEU A 328 25.36 9.27 -1.76
C LEU A 328 25.05 10.71 -1.33
N THR A 329 25.56 11.70 -2.07
CA THR A 329 25.28 13.11 -1.78
C THR A 329 23.83 13.46 -2.07
N ALA A 330 23.27 13.02 -3.20
CA ALA A 330 21.87 13.27 -3.52
C ALA A 330 20.95 12.59 -2.49
N TRP A 331 21.27 11.34 -2.14
CA TRP A 331 20.59 10.58 -1.10
C TRP A 331 20.62 11.30 0.25
N GLU A 332 21.79 11.72 0.73
CA GLU A 332 21.94 12.43 2.01
C GLU A 332 21.10 13.72 2.05
N MET A 333 21.13 14.51 0.97
CA MET A 333 20.31 15.72 0.89
C MET A 333 18.81 15.39 0.96
N CYS A 334 18.36 14.35 0.28
CA CYS A 334 16.98 13.88 0.39
C CYS A 334 16.60 13.50 1.82
N GLN A 335 17.43 12.75 2.53
CA GLN A 335 17.12 12.32 3.90
C GLN A 335 17.05 13.51 4.87
N LYS A 336 17.96 14.48 4.74
CA LYS A 336 17.92 15.75 5.49
C LYS A 336 16.65 16.54 5.19
N GLY A 337 16.28 16.63 3.91
CA GLY A 337 15.03 17.28 3.50
C GLY A 337 13.79 16.62 4.11
N TYR A 338 13.77 15.29 4.21
CA TYR A 338 12.68 14.55 4.83
C TYR A 338 12.57 14.85 6.34
N SER A 339 13.71 14.88 7.05
CA SER A 339 13.75 15.26 8.46
C SER A 339 13.13 16.65 8.68
N GLU A 340 13.53 17.64 7.88
CA GLU A 340 12.96 18.99 7.95
C GLU A 340 11.47 19.05 7.60
N PHE A 341 11.06 18.29 6.57
CA PHE A 341 9.66 18.21 6.14
C PHE A 341 8.74 17.72 7.26
N THR A 342 9.16 16.71 8.02
CA THR A 342 8.37 16.11 9.12
C THR A 342 8.23 17.01 10.36
N ARG A 343 8.91 18.16 10.41
CA ARG A 343 8.71 19.16 11.46
C ARG A 343 7.40 19.92 11.29
N TYR A 344 6.85 19.94 10.07
CA TYR A 344 5.58 20.58 9.74
C TYR A 344 5.51 22.09 10.07
N THR A 345 6.62 22.79 9.89
CA THR A 345 6.73 24.25 10.06
C THR A 345 7.11 24.94 8.75
N ASP A 346 6.82 26.22 8.62
CA ASP A 346 7.17 27.00 7.42
C ASP A 346 8.69 27.03 7.18
N GLU A 347 9.47 27.10 8.27
CA GLU A 347 10.93 26.97 8.23
C GLU A 347 11.34 25.57 7.74
N GLY A 348 10.79 24.50 8.32
CA GLY A 348 11.09 23.12 7.92
C GLY A 348 10.73 22.84 6.46
N TYR A 349 9.61 23.37 5.96
CA TYR A 349 9.23 23.29 4.55
C TYR A 349 10.20 24.03 3.63
N SER A 350 10.70 25.19 4.06
CA SER A 350 11.69 25.97 3.30
C SER A 350 13.04 25.26 3.24
N GLN A 351 13.49 24.69 4.36
CA GLN A 351 14.72 23.90 4.41
C GLN A 351 14.60 22.60 3.61
N ALA A 352 13.47 21.89 3.72
CA ALA A 352 13.19 20.70 2.92
C ALA A 352 13.27 20.98 1.41
N HIS A 353 12.67 22.08 0.96
CA HIS A 353 12.77 22.53 -0.43
C HIS A 353 14.23 22.73 -0.87
N ALA A 354 15.04 23.43 -0.05
CA ALA A 354 16.44 23.68 -0.35
C ALA A 354 17.25 22.38 -0.45
N TYR A 355 17.01 21.43 0.45
CA TYR A 355 17.64 20.12 0.44
C TYR A 355 17.26 19.30 -0.80
N TYR A 356 15.97 19.20 -1.14
CA TYR A 356 15.53 18.47 -2.34
C TYR A 356 16.08 19.08 -3.63
N THR A 357 16.17 20.42 -3.69
CA THR A 357 16.79 21.11 -4.84
C THR A 357 18.27 20.75 -4.98
N ARG A 358 19.01 20.68 -3.86
CA ARG A 358 20.42 20.24 -3.85
C ARG A 358 20.57 18.77 -4.21
N ALA A 359 19.61 17.91 -3.83
CA ALA A 359 19.60 16.51 -4.22
C ALA A 359 19.48 16.36 -5.74
N ILE A 360 18.56 17.10 -6.38
CA ILE A 360 18.39 17.13 -7.85
C ILE A 360 19.65 17.65 -8.54
N ALA A 361 20.31 18.66 -7.97
CA ALA A 361 21.57 19.17 -8.53
C ALA A 361 22.72 18.16 -8.44
N ALA A 362 22.73 17.30 -7.41
CA ALA A 362 23.74 16.27 -7.20
C ALA A 362 23.48 15.00 -8.04
N ASP A 363 22.22 14.70 -8.35
CA ASP A 363 21.80 13.63 -9.24
C ASP A 363 20.50 14.02 -9.97
N PRO A 364 20.60 14.52 -11.23
CA PRO A 364 19.46 14.94 -12.02
C PRO A 364 18.48 13.81 -12.38
N ASP A 365 18.90 12.55 -12.32
CA ASP A 365 18.06 11.38 -12.64
C ASP A 365 17.35 10.82 -11.41
N PHE A 366 17.66 11.35 -10.21
CA PHE A 366 17.01 10.92 -8.97
C PHE A 366 15.56 11.40 -8.88
N ALA A 367 14.61 10.48 -9.07
CA ALA A 367 13.18 10.78 -9.12
C ALA A 367 12.57 11.26 -7.79
N LEU A 368 13.07 10.75 -6.66
CA LEU A 368 12.47 10.99 -5.34
C LEU A 368 12.37 12.46 -4.93
N PRO A 369 13.43 13.29 -5.01
CA PRO A 369 13.33 14.69 -4.63
C PRO A 369 12.32 15.49 -5.47
N HIS A 370 12.13 15.13 -6.74
CA HIS A 370 11.05 15.70 -7.56
C HIS A 370 9.67 15.37 -6.97
N ALA A 371 9.40 14.11 -6.64
CA ALA A 371 8.12 13.74 -6.05
C ALA A 371 7.88 14.40 -4.68
N LEU A 372 8.93 14.56 -3.88
CA LEU A 372 8.86 15.23 -2.57
C LEU A 372 8.61 16.74 -2.70
N LEU A 373 9.16 17.40 -3.71
CA LEU A 373 8.83 18.79 -4.04
C LEU A 373 7.37 18.93 -4.51
N ALA A 374 6.86 17.99 -5.31
CA ALA A 374 5.45 17.95 -5.68
C ALA A 374 4.52 17.77 -4.46
N ARG A 375 4.90 16.88 -3.52
CA ARG A 375 4.20 16.73 -2.24
C ARG A 375 4.24 18.01 -1.41
N LEU A 376 5.38 18.70 -1.37
CA LEU A 376 5.52 19.96 -0.65
C LEU A 376 4.59 21.04 -1.22
N ALA A 377 4.50 21.14 -2.55
CA ALA A 377 3.58 22.04 -3.24
C ALA A 377 2.12 21.75 -2.85
N TRP A 378 1.69 20.49 -2.90
CA TRP A 378 0.38 20.06 -2.42
C TRP A 378 0.10 20.51 -0.98
N VAL A 379 1.02 20.23 -0.05
CA VAL A 379 0.84 20.58 1.38
C VAL A 379 0.70 22.08 1.57
N LYS A 380 1.54 22.89 0.92
CA LYS A 380 1.45 24.35 1.01
C LYS A 380 0.12 24.89 0.50
N VAL A 381 -0.39 24.35 -0.61
CA VAL A 381 -1.68 24.76 -1.21
C VAL A 381 -2.83 24.40 -0.27
N ILE A 382 -2.91 23.15 0.18
CA ILE A 382 -4.06 22.68 0.97
C ILE A 382 -4.13 23.31 2.36
N THR A 383 -2.97 23.69 2.90
CA THR A 383 -2.91 24.34 4.21
C THR A 383 -2.88 25.87 4.15
N GLY A 384 -2.99 26.47 2.95
CA GLY A 384 -3.02 27.93 2.79
C GLY A 384 -1.70 28.63 3.11
N ARG A 385 -0.57 27.91 3.10
CA ARG A 385 0.77 28.42 3.40
C ARG A 385 1.46 29.08 2.20
N THR A 386 0.80 29.15 1.05
CA THR A 386 1.30 29.87 -0.14
C THR A 386 0.45 31.09 -0.46
N ARG A 387 1.11 32.16 -0.89
CA ARG A 387 0.46 33.40 -1.36
C ARG A 387 0.06 33.33 -2.84
N ASP A 388 0.64 32.39 -3.57
CA ASP A 388 0.33 32.14 -4.99
C ASP A 388 0.06 30.64 -5.22
N PRO A 389 -1.16 30.16 -4.88
CA PRO A 389 -1.52 28.77 -5.07
C PRO A 389 -1.43 28.31 -6.53
N ALA A 390 -1.67 29.19 -7.50
CA ALA A 390 -1.65 28.82 -8.91
C ALA A 390 -0.22 28.48 -9.37
N ALA A 391 0.76 29.31 -9.02
CA ALA A 391 2.16 29.04 -9.31
C ALA A 391 2.66 27.78 -8.59
N GLU A 392 2.28 27.59 -7.31
CA GLU A 392 2.67 26.41 -6.53
C GLU A 392 2.09 25.13 -7.13
N ILE A 393 0.82 25.13 -7.57
CA ILE A 393 0.20 23.99 -8.25
C ILE A 393 0.94 23.67 -9.56
N SER A 394 1.22 24.67 -10.39
CA SER A 394 1.93 24.46 -11.66
C SER A 394 3.31 23.83 -11.42
N THR A 395 4.08 24.39 -10.51
CA THR A 395 5.42 23.88 -10.15
C THR A 395 5.35 22.46 -9.58
N GLY A 396 4.34 22.18 -8.76
CA GLY A 396 4.09 20.86 -8.20
C GLY A 396 3.75 19.81 -9.27
N LEU A 397 2.93 20.17 -10.28
CA LEU A 397 2.60 19.29 -11.39
C LEU A 397 3.83 18.98 -12.25
N ASP A 398 4.67 19.98 -12.52
CA ASP A 398 5.91 19.80 -13.27
C ASP A 398 6.85 18.83 -12.54
N HIS A 399 7.03 19.02 -11.23
CA HIS A 399 7.82 18.10 -10.42
C HIS A 399 7.23 16.69 -10.33
N ALA A 400 5.91 16.54 -10.26
CA ALA A 400 5.28 15.23 -10.29
C ALA A 400 5.54 14.51 -11.62
N ALA A 401 5.43 15.23 -12.75
CA ALA A 401 5.74 14.70 -14.07
C ALA A 401 7.21 14.29 -14.19
N GLN A 402 8.14 15.15 -13.74
CA GLN A 402 9.58 14.86 -13.74
C GLN A 402 9.94 13.62 -12.89
N ALA A 403 9.26 13.41 -11.76
CA ALA A 403 9.45 12.22 -10.95
C ALA A 403 9.00 10.95 -11.68
N ILE A 404 7.80 10.97 -12.28
CA ILE A 404 7.22 9.82 -13.00
C ILE A 404 8.03 9.48 -14.25
N GLU A 405 8.55 10.48 -14.97
CA GLU A 405 9.40 10.28 -16.14
C GLU A 405 10.69 9.51 -15.82
N ARG A 406 11.29 9.79 -14.64
CA ARG A 406 12.53 9.15 -14.18
C ARG A 406 12.27 7.76 -13.59
N ASP A 407 11.26 7.67 -12.72
CA ASP A 407 10.84 6.42 -12.09
C ASP A 407 9.30 6.30 -12.08
N ASP A 408 8.77 5.57 -13.05
CA ASP A 408 7.33 5.30 -13.20
C ASP A 408 6.78 4.31 -12.16
N ARG A 409 7.65 3.77 -11.30
CA ARG A 409 7.29 2.91 -10.15
C ARG A 409 7.22 3.69 -8.84
N LEU A 410 7.64 4.95 -8.83
CA LEU A 410 7.62 5.80 -7.63
C LEU A 410 6.22 6.35 -7.38
N GLU A 411 5.49 5.72 -6.48
CA GLU A 411 4.08 6.00 -6.21
C GLU A 411 3.84 7.45 -5.76
N ILE A 412 4.78 8.04 -5.01
CA ILE A 412 4.58 9.35 -4.38
C ILE A 412 4.47 10.47 -5.42
N GLY A 413 5.08 10.29 -6.60
CA GLY A 413 4.89 11.17 -7.75
C GLY A 413 3.44 11.16 -8.22
N TYR A 414 2.84 9.97 -8.34
CA TYR A 414 1.43 9.81 -8.70
C TYR A 414 0.47 10.28 -7.59
N VAL A 415 0.82 10.12 -6.30
CA VAL A 415 0.04 10.68 -5.19
C VAL A 415 -0.03 12.20 -5.30
N ALA A 416 1.12 12.87 -5.42
CA ALA A 416 1.17 14.32 -5.51
C ALA A 416 0.45 14.82 -6.77
N LEU A 417 0.67 14.16 -7.92
CA LEU A 417 -0.05 14.42 -9.16
C LEU A 417 -1.56 14.36 -8.95
N GLY A 418 -2.07 13.25 -8.39
CA GLY A 418 -3.48 13.04 -8.21
C GLY A 418 -4.15 14.10 -7.35
N VAL A 419 -3.51 14.51 -6.25
CA VAL A 419 -4.07 15.58 -5.41
C VAL A 419 -4.05 16.94 -6.10
N LEU A 420 -2.96 17.30 -6.78
CA LEU A 420 -2.87 18.57 -7.51
C LEU A 420 -3.88 18.63 -8.66
N LEU A 421 -4.11 17.51 -9.34
CA LEU A 421 -5.15 17.39 -10.38
C LEU A 421 -6.56 17.55 -9.78
N ALA A 422 -6.83 16.97 -8.62
CA ALA A 422 -8.10 17.14 -7.94
C ALA A 422 -8.37 18.62 -7.61
N ILE A 423 -7.36 19.33 -7.09
CA ILE A 423 -7.45 20.77 -6.76
C ILE A 423 -7.82 21.60 -8.00
N THR A 424 -7.36 21.19 -9.20
CA THR A 424 -7.64 21.88 -10.46
C THR A 424 -8.95 21.44 -11.14
N GLY A 425 -9.72 20.55 -10.52
CA GLY A 425 -11.00 20.04 -11.04
C GLY A 425 -10.88 18.92 -12.07
N ARG A 426 -9.68 18.34 -12.26
CA ARG A 426 -9.44 17.20 -13.15
C ARG A 426 -9.68 15.87 -12.42
N GLU A 427 -10.93 15.62 -12.05
CA GLU A 427 -11.30 14.53 -11.14
C GLU A 427 -10.95 13.13 -11.64
N GLN A 428 -11.19 12.83 -12.93
CA GLN A 428 -10.88 11.51 -13.48
C GLN A 428 -9.38 11.25 -13.50
N ASP A 429 -8.60 12.21 -14.01
CA ASP A 429 -7.14 12.09 -14.05
C ASP A 429 -6.54 11.99 -12.63
N ALA A 430 -7.15 12.68 -11.66
CA ALA A 430 -6.79 12.57 -10.26
C ALA A 430 -7.03 11.16 -9.70
N ALA A 431 -8.19 10.58 -10.00
CA ALA A 431 -8.52 9.22 -9.60
C ALA A 431 -7.56 8.20 -10.23
N ASP A 432 -7.30 8.31 -11.53
CA ASP A 432 -6.40 7.41 -12.26
C ASP A 432 -4.98 7.45 -11.69
N ALA A 433 -4.46 8.64 -11.36
CA ALA A 433 -3.16 8.80 -10.73
C ALA A 433 -3.11 8.17 -9.33
N LEU A 434 -4.12 8.38 -8.49
CA LEU A 434 -4.18 7.78 -7.14
C LEU A 434 -4.36 6.26 -7.18
N ASP A 435 -5.13 5.75 -8.14
CA ASP A 435 -5.32 4.31 -8.35
C ASP A 435 -4.03 3.66 -8.86
N LYS A 436 -3.27 4.34 -9.72
CA LYS A 436 -1.90 3.92 -10.10
C LYS A 436 -0.95 3.90 -8.91
N ALA A 437 -0.97 4.94 -8.07
CA ALA A 437 -0.16 4.99 -6.85
C ALA A 437 -0.48 3.83 -5.90
N GLU A 438 -1.76 3.51 -5.69
CA GLU A 438 -2.18 2.37 -4.85
C GLU A 438 -1.72 1.03 -5.43
N ALA A 439 -1.79 0.89 -6.77
CA ALA A 439 -1.28 -0.30 -7.43
C ALA A 439 0.25 -0.45 -7.28
N LEU A 440 1.00 0.64 -7.11
CA LEU A 440 2.44 0.61 -6.89
C LEU A 440 2.79 0.35 -5.42
N ASN A 441 2.10 1.00 -4.48
CA ASN A 441 2.34 0.86 -3.05
C ASN A 441 1.05 1.02 -2.24
N PRO A 442 0.37 -0.09 -1.87
CA PRO A 442 -0.88 0.00 -1.11
C PRO A 442 -0.68 0.38 0.36
N ASN A 443 0.53 0.17 0.92
CA ASN A 443 0.85 0.49 2.31
C ASN A 443 1.36 1.93 2.50
N ASN A 444 1.41 2.75 1.44
CA ASN A 444 1.79 4.15 1.58
C ASN A 444 0.67 4.94 2.30
N ALA A 445 0.86 5.28 3.57
CA ALA A 445 -0.13 6.06 4.33
C ALA A 445 -0.39 7.46 3.73
N VAL A 446 0.61 8.06 3.08
CA VAL A 446 0.49 9.38 2.43
C VAL A 446 -0.43 9.33 1.22
N LEU A 447 -0.46 8.22 0.48
CA LEU A 447 -1.44 8.00 -0.60
C LEU A 447 -2.86 8.12 -0.07
N HIS A 448 -3.17 7.45 1.04
CA HIS A 448 -4.51 7.46 1.61
C HIS A 448 -4.89 8.84 2.14
N PHE A 449 -3.92 9.59 2.69
CA PHE A 449 -4.15 11.00 3.02
C PHE A 449 -4.36 11.88 1.77
N GLY A 450 -3.63 11.60 0.69
CA GLY A 450 -3.84 12.21 -0.63
C GLY A 450 -5.24 11.95 -1.15
N ARG A 451 -5.74 10.71 -1.05
CA ARG A 451 -7.13 10.37 -1.41
C ARG A 451 -8.14 11.15 -0.58
N CYS A 452 -7.93 11.31 0.74
CA CYS A 452 -8.80 12.15 1.56
C CYS A 452 -8.87 13.58 1.00
N HIS A 453 -7.73 14.17 0.70
CA HIS A 453 -7.64 15.50 0.13
C HIS A 453 -8.26 15.62 -1.26
N ALA A 454 -8.02 14.66 -2.15
CA ALA A 454 -8.63 14.64 -3.47
C ALA A 454 -10.16 14.53 -3.40
N CYS A 455 -10.70 13.72 -2.48
CA CYS A 455 -12.15 13.59 -2.28
C CYS A 455 -12.80 14.94 -1.95
N LEU A 456 -12.16 15.78 -1.13
CA LEU A 456 -12.69 17.11 -0.78
C LEU A 456 -12.86 18.04 -1.98
N PHE A 457 -12.11 17.84 -3.06
CA PHE A 457 -12.19 18.65 -4.28
C PHE A 457 -13.11 18.09 -5.36
N MET A 458 -13.75 16.94 -5.14
CA MET A 458 -14.74 16.40 -6.08
C MET A 458 -16.01 17.25 -6.08
N GLN A 459 -16.62 17.43 -7.26
CA GLN A 459 -17.91 18.11 -7.43
C GLN A 459 -19.00 17.45 -6.58
N ARG A 460 -18.97 16.12 -6.53
CA ARG A 460 -19.77 15.31 -5.62
C ARG A 460 -18.84 14.55 -4.69
N LEU A 461 -18.80 14.96 -3.43
CA LEU A 461 -18.03 14.30 -2.40
C LEU A 461 -18.48 12.83 -2.23
N ASP A 462 -17.51 11.92 -2.21
CA ASP A 462 -17.70 10.52 -1.84
C ASP A 462 -17.26 10.32 -0.37
N CYS A 463 -18.22 10.41 0.54
CA CYS A 463 -17.96 10.26 1.98
C CYS A 463 -17.46 8.86 2.35
N ASP A 464 -17.89 7.82 1.62
CA ASP A 464 -17.45 6.45 1.92
C ASP A 464 -16.00 6.24 1.49
N ARG A 465 -15.59 6.82 0.36
CA ARG A 465 -14.19 6.83 -0.08
C ARG A 465 -13.32 7.64 0.87
N LEU A 466 -13.79 8.81 1.32
CA LEU A 466 -13.11 9.63 2.32
C LEU A 466 -12.93 8.87 3.65
N GLU A 467 -13.98 8.22 4.15
CA GLU A 467 -13.92 7.42 5.38
C GLU A 467 -12.92 6.26 5.25
N ARG A 468 -13.02 5.46 4.17
CA ARG A 468 -12.12 4.32 3.94
C ARG A 468 -10.66 4.77 3.85
N ALA A 469 -10.38 5.86 3.14
CA ALA A 469 -9.04 6.40 3.03
C ALA A 469 -8.50 6.88 4.39
N ALA A 470 -9.28 7.64 5.16
CA ALA A 470 -8.88 8.11 6.48
C ALA A 470 -8.58 6.97 7.46
N ARG A 471 -9.45 5.95 7.49
CA ARG A 471 -9.23 4.74 8.32
C ARG A 471 -7.98 3.97 7.90
N THR A 472 -7.73 3.86 6.60
CA THR A 472 -6.55 3.16 6.09
C THR A 472 -5.26 3.92 6.44
N ALA A 473 -5.25 5.25 6.30
CA ALA A 473 -4.14 6.08 6.75
C ALA A 473 -3.86 5.93 8.26
N LEU A 474 -4.92 5.92 9.09
CA LEU A 474 -4.81 5.70 10.54
C LEU A 474 -4.29 4.31 10.89
N ARG A 475 -4.69 3.28 10.14
CA ARG A 475 -4.20 1.90 10.35
C ARG A 475 -2.72 1.75 9.98
N LEU A 476 -2.30 2.36 8.88
CA LEU A 476 -0.92 2.28 8.39
C LEU A 476 0.03 3.21 9.17
N ASN A 477 -0.50 4.28 9.77
CA ASN A 477 0.31 5.29 10.43
C ASN A 477 -0.38 5.87 11.70
N PRO A 478 -0.68 5.03 12.70
CA PRO A 478 -1.51 5.37 13.86
C PRO A 478 -0.90 6.40 14.82
N LYS A 479 0.43 6.54 14.82
CA LYS A 479 1.18 7.44 15.71
C LYS A 479 1.87 8.58 14.96
N ASP A 480 1.51 8.84 13.70
CA ASP A 480 2.04 9.99 12.96
C ASP A 480 1.82 11.29 13.75
N PRO A 481 2.81 12.19 13.86
CA PRO A 481 2.57 13.53 14.40
C PRO A 481 1.46 14.30 13.66
N MET A 482 1.20 14.00 12.40
CA MET A 482 0.12 14.52 11.55
C MET A 482 -1.15 13.66 11.59
N ALA A 483 -1.24 12.63 12.45
CA ALA A 483 -2.42 11.76 12.52
C ALA A 483 -3.69 12.51 12.91
N TRP A 484 -3.58 13.70 13.53
CA TRP A 484 -4.70 14.62 13.69
C TRP A 484 -5.38 14.96 12.36
N GLY A 485 -4.63 15.05 11.25
CA GLY A 485 -5.15 15.28 9.92
C GLY A 485 -6.00 14.11 9.44
N PHE A 486 -5.58 12.86 9.71
CA PHE A 486 -6.36 11.68 9.35
C PHE A 486 -7.66 11.58 10.16
N TRP A 487 -7.58 11.83 11.48
CA TRP A 487 -8.75 11.92 12.35
C TRP A 487 -9.70 13.05 11.93
N PHE A 488 -9.16 14.21 11.55
CA PHE A 488 -9.96 15.32 11.03
C PHE A 488 -10.71 14.93 9.75
N GLN A 489 -10.04 14.25 8.81
CA GLN A 489 -10.70 13.77 7.59
C GLN A 489 -11.73 12.67 7.86
N LEU A 490 -11.52 11.83 8.87
CA LEU A 490 -12.53 10.88 9.32
C LEU A 490 -13.77 11.60 9.89
N GLY A 491 -13.56 12.63 10.71
CA GLY A 491 -14.66 13.48 11.20
C GLY A 491 -15.41 14.21 10.09
N ASN A 492 -14.69 14.66 9.05
CA ASN A 492 -15.27 15.26 7.85
C ASN A 492 -16.09 14.24 7.04
N ALA A 493 -15.64 12.99 6.93
CA ALA A 493 -16.40 11.94 6.24
C ALA A 493 -17.80 11.75 6.86
N PHE A 494 -17.86 11.68 8.19
CA PHE A 494 -19.13 11.57 8.90
C PHE A 494 -19.95 12.85 8.80
N THR A 495 -19.33 14.02 9.02
CA THR A 495 -20.04 15.31 8.97
C THR A 495 -20.59 15.62 7.59
N PHE A 496 -19.90 15.27 6.51
CA PHE A 496 -20.39 15.58 5.17
C PHE A 496 -21.37 14.54 4.62
N ARG A 497 -21.45 13.35 5.23
CA ARG A 497 -22.49 12.36 4.91
C ARG A 497 -23.88 12.87 5.30
N ASP A 498 -23.98 13.50 6.46
CA ASP A 498 -25.16 14.25 6.89
C ASP A 498 -24.72 15.51 7.65
N ILE A 499 -24.76 16.65 6.95
CA ILE A 499 -24.31 17.94 7.48
C ILE A 499 -25.22 18.42 8.60
N ASP A 500 -26.50 18.06 8.56
CA ASP A 500 -27.48 18.50 9.55
C ASP A 500 -27.42 17.64 10.81
N ALA A 501 -27.01 16.38 10.69
CA ALA A 501 -26.83 15.48 11.82
C ALA A 501 -25.60 15.79 12.67
N ALA A 502 -25.77 15.65 13.98
CA ALA A 502 -24.69 15.71 14.95
C ALA A 502 -24.16 14.30 15.28
N GLU A 503 -23.68 13.58 14.27
CA GLU A 503 -23.13 12.21 14.40
C GLU A 503 -22.09 12.11 15.54
N PRO A 504 -22.29 11.23 16.54
CA PRO A 504 -21.34 11.02 17.64
C PRO A 504 -19.93 10.65 17.16
N GLU A 505 -19.83 9.88 16.09
CA GLU A 505 -18.59 9.41 15.48
C GLU A 505 -17.77 10.56 14.90
N ALA A 506 -18.44 11.55 14.30
CA ALA A 506 -17.78 12.76 13.82
C ALA A 506 -17.14 13.53 14.98
N LEU A 507 -17.89 13.71 16.07
CA LEU A 507 -17.40 14.40 17.25
C LEU A 507 -16.22 13.66 17.90
N ALA A 508 -16.32 12.34 18.05
CA ALA A 508 -15.25 11.53 18.62
C ALA A 508 -13.96 11.61 17.79
N ALA A 509 -14.07 11.61 16.46
CA ALA A 509 -12.94 11.78 15.57
C ALA A 509 -12.29 13.18 15.72
N TYR A 510 -13.10 14.25 15.76
CA TYR A 510 -12.59 15.61 15.96
C TYR A 510 -11.97 15.82 17.35
N GLU A 511 -12.60 15.35 18.42
CA GLU A 511 -12.04 15.41 19.78
C GLU A 511 -10.72 14.63 19.86
N THR A 512 -10.60 13.51 19.14
CA THR A 512 -9.34 12.75 19.05
C THR A 512 -8.26 13.52 18.30
N ALA A 513 -8.61 14.19 17.19
CA ALA A 513 -7.68 15.04 16.45
C ALA A 513 -7.15 16.21 17.33
N CYS A 514 -7.99 16.82 18.15
CA CYS A 514 -7.60 17.89 19.07
C CYS A 514 -6.59 17.47 20.16
N ARG A 515 -6.39 16.17 20.41
CA ARG A 515 -5.42 15.68 21.41
C ARG A 515 -3.97 15.82 20.96
N PHE A 516 -3.73 16.01 19.66
CA PHE A 516 -2.39 16.19 19.13
C PHE A 516 -1.94 17.64 19.37
N ALA A 517 -0.75 17.80 19.95
CA ALA A 517 -0.23 19.12 20.33
C ALA A 517 -0.13 20.08 19.13
N ASN A 518 0.25 19.55 17.97
CA ASN A 518 0.44 20.26 16.71
C ASN A 518 -0.83 20.30 15.81
N ALA A 519 -2.00 19.91 16.33
CA ALA A 519 -3.25 20.06 15.56
C ALA A 519 -3.49 21.54 15.22
N ASP A 520 -3.93 21.80 13.99
CA ASP A 520 -4.10 23.16 13.46
C ASP A 520 -5.44 23.78 13.92
N TYR A 521 -5.58 25.11 13.83
CA TYR A 521 -6.72 25.86 14.40
C TYR A 521 -8.08 25.36 13.90
N PHE A 522 -8.15 24.94 12.64
CA PHE A 522 -9.39 24.54 12.00
C PHE A 522 -9.97 23.24 12.57
N VAL A 523 -9.13 22.38 13.16
CA VAL A 523 -9.58 21.17 13.86
C VAL A 523 -10.39 21.58 15.09
N PHE A 524 -9.83 22.47 15.92
CA PHE A 524 -10.50 23.01 17.10
C PHE A 524 -11.77 23.80 16.75
N MET A 525 -11.73 24.55 15.66
CA MET A 525 -12.86 25.30 15.14
C MET A 525 -14.02 24.38 14.72
N ALA A 526 -13.74 23.28 14.01
CA ALA A 526 -14.72 22.27 13.66
C ALA A 526 -15.30 21.55 14.90
N THR A 527 -14.45 21.20 15.87
CA THR A 527 -14.89 20.60 17.16
C THR A 527 -15.82 21.55 17.93
N ALA A 528 -15.48 22.85 17.99
CA ALA A 528 -16.30 23.87 18.62
C ALA A 528 -17.68 24.00 17.96
N LEU A 529 -17.74 24.00 16.63
CA LEU A 529 -19.00 24.03 15.87
C LEU A 529 -19.86 22.80 16.14
N LYS A 530 -19.25 21.61 16.20
CA LYS A 530 -19.98 20.38 16.49
C LYS A 530 -20.56 20.39 17.91
N HIS A 531 -19.82 20.89 18.90
CA HIS A 531 -20.35 21.08 20.25
C HIS A 531 -21.44 22.15 20.32
N ALA A 532 -21.28 23.26 19.60
CA ALA A 532 -22.30 24.29 19.48
C ALA A 532 -23.62 23.72 18.93
N LYS A 533 -23.54 22.90 17.88
CA LYS A 533 -24.69 22.20 17.28
C LYS A 533 -25.38 21.24 18.24
N LEU A 534 -24.61 20.59 19.11
CA LEU A 534 -25.10 19.70 20.18
C LEU A 534 -25.62 20.45 21.42
N GLY A 535 -25.54 21.79 21.46
CA GLY A 535 -25.93 22.59 22.62
C GLY A 535 -24.91 22.61 23.77
N ASN A 536 -23.73 22.01 23.58
CA ASN A 536 -22.68 21.92 24.59
C ASN A 536 -21.85 23.21 24.66
N ARG A 537 -22.45 24.31 25.14
CA ARG A 537 -21.86 25.66 25.11
C ARG A 537 -20.48 25.76 25.78
N ASP A 538 -20.28 25.13 26.93
CA ASP A 538 -19.01 25.20 27.66
C ASP A 538 -17.86 24.55 26.88
N LYS A 539 -18.11 23.37 26.29
CA LYS A 539 -17.15 22.70 25.41
C LYS A 539 -16.92 23.49 24.12
N ALA A 540 -17.97 24.06 23.54
CA ALA A 540 -17.85 24.91 22.35
C ALA A 540 -16.93 26.12 22.62
N ALA A 541 -17.10 26.81 23.75
CA ALA A 541 -16.25 27.91 24.17
C ALA A 541 -14.80 27.46 24.45
N HIS A 542 -14.61 26.29 25.08
CA HIS A 542 -13.30 25.71 25.34
C HIS A 542 -12.50 25.47 24.04
N TYR A 543 -13.08 24.77 23.06
CA TYR A 543 -12.42 24.49 21.80
C TYR A 543 -12.25 25.76 20.94
N LEU A 544 -13.18 26.70 20.99
CA LEU A 544 -13.03 28.01 20.33
C LEU A 544 -11.82 28.78 20.87
N ALA A 545 -11.61 28.79 22.19
CA ALA A 545 -10.44 29.44 22.79
C ALA A 545 -9.13 28.82 22.29
N GLN A 546 -9.05 27.49 22.20
CA GLN A 546 -7.88 26.78 21.67
C GLN A 546 -7.64 27.04 20.18
N ALA A 547 -8.71 27.21 19.38
CA ALA A 547 -8.61 27.60 17.98
C ALA A 547 -7.99 29.01 17.84
N ARG A 548 -8.44 29.96 18.66
CA ARG A 548 -7.93 31.35 18.67
C ARG A 548 -6.51 31.47 19.21
N GLU A 549 -6.11 30.62 20.15
CA GLU A 549 -4.72 30.54 20.63
C GLU A 549 -3.77 30.16 19.49
N ARG A 550 -4.17 29.19 18.66
CA ARG A 550 -3.38 28.71 17.51
C ARG A 550 -3.38 29.66 16.33
N TYR A 551 -4.50 30.34 16.10
CA TYR A 551 -4.62 31.35 15.06
C TYR A 551 -5.25 32.63 15.62
N PRO A 552 -4.44 33.56 16.17
CA PRO A 552 -4.95 34.79 16.78
C PRO A 552 -5.75 35.69 15.82
N ALA A 553 -5.51 35.55 14.53
CA ALA A 553 -6.25 36.24 13.46
C ALA A 553 -7.56 35.55 13.06
N LEU A 554 -7.99 34.51 13.79
CA LEU A 554 -9.24 33.79 13.51
C LEU A 554 -10.46 34.67 13.77
N THR A 555 -11.25 34.86 12.71
CA THR A 555 -12.53 35.59 12.75
C THR A 555 -13.61 34.82 12.01
N ALA A 556 -14.88 35.14 12.25
CA ALA A 556 -15.99 34.52 11.54
C ALA A 556 -15.92 34.82 10.03
N GLU A 557 -15.51 36.04 9.62
CA GLU A 557 -15.28 36.35 8.21
C GLU A 557 -14.18 35.47 7.59
N PHE A 558 -13.07 35.31 8.30
CA PHE A 558 -11.98 34.44 7.86
C PHE A 558 -12.45 32.99 7.71
N TRP A 559 -13.15 32.45 8.72
CA TRP A 559 -13.63 31.06 8.72
C TRP A 559 -14.54 30.75 7.53
N ARG A 560 -15.49 31.64 7.21
CA ARG A 560 -16.39 31.45 6.06
C ARG A 560 -15.64 31.28 4.74
N ARG A 561 -14.39 31.76 4.65
CA ARG A 561 -13.53 31.68 3.45
C ARG A 561 -12.26 30.83 3.66
N ALA A 562 -12.16 30.10 4.77
CA ALA A 562 -10.92 29.44 5.18
C ALA A 562 -10.46 28.38 4.17
N PHE A 563 -11.40 27.70 3.50
CA PHE A 563 -11.08 26.67 2.52
C PHE A 563 -11.75 26.91 1.17
N ARG A 564 -11.14 26.34 0.13
CA ARG A 564 -11.57 26.47 -1.27
C ARG A 564 -12.19 25.19 -1.85
N PHE A 565 -12.48 24.19 -1.01
CA PHE A 565 -13.15 22.96 -1.44
C PHE A 565 -14.57 23.27 -1.94
N PRO A 566 -15.08 22.64 -3.01
CA PRO A 566 -16.43 22.90 -3.54
C PRO A 566 -17.54 22.76 -2.49
N ILE A 567 -17.43 21.77 -1.59
CA ILE A 567 -18.43 21.53 -0.53
C ILE A 567 -18.41 22.59 0.58
N TRP A 568 -17.34 23.37 0.72
CA TRP A 568 -17.12 24.29 1.85
C TRP A 568 -18.23 25.33 1.99
N SER A 569 -18.63 25.96 0.89
CA SER A 569 -19.67 26.99 0.89
C SER A 569 -21.02 26.47 1.40
N ARG A 570 -21.39 25.24 1.00
CA ARG A 570 -22.61 24.57 1.45
C ARG A 570 -22.54 24.24 2.95
N TRP A 571 -21.39 23.77 3.40
CA TRP A 571 -21.17 23.45 4.81
C TRP A 571 -21.26 24.69 5.70
N VAL A 572 -20.56 25.76 5.35
CA VAL A 572 -20.62 27.04 6.06
C VAL A 572 -22.05 27.56 6.13
N ALA A 573 -22.81 27.50 5.03
CA ALA A 573 -24.19 27.94 5.00
C ALA A 573 -25.09 27.12 5.95
N ALA A 574 -24.88 25.81 6.03
CA ALA A 574 -25.65 24.93 6.93
C ALA A 574 -25.28 25.12 8.41
N ASP A 575 -24.03 25.45 8.71
CA ASP A 575 -23.54 25.68 10.08
C ASP A 575 -23.59 27.14 10.53
N GLU A 576 -24.14 28.06 9.74
CA GLU A 576 -24.23 29.49 10.07
C GLU A 576 -24.88 29.79 11.43
N PRO A 577 -25.97 29.10 11.87
CA PRO A 577 -26.50 29.30 13.23
C PRO A 577 -25.48 28.96 14.33
N ASN A 578 -24.64 27.94 14.10
CA ASN A 578 -23.59 27.55 15.04
C ASN A 578 -22.41 28.53 15.00
N ILE A 579 -22.08 29.09 13.83
CA ILE A 579 -21.10 30.17 13.71
C ILE A 579 -21.56 31.40 14.51
N GLN A 580 -22.84 31.76 14.42
CA GLN A 580 -23.41 32.87 15.19
C GLN A 580 -23.35 32.61 16.70
N LEU A 581 -23.63 31.37 17.13
CA LEU A 581 -23.45 30.97 18.53
C LEU A 581 -21.99 31.11 18.98
N LEU A 582 -21.01 30.77 18.13
CA LEU A 582 -19.60 30.96 18.46
C LEU A 582 -19.18 32.43 18.50
N ILE A 583 -19.81 33.32 17.71
CA ILE A 583 -19.66 34.77 17.84
C ILE A 583 -20.12 35.23 19.22
N ASP A 584 -21.29 34.76 19.67
CA ASP A 584 -21.82 35.07 21.01
C ASP A 584 -20.91 34.52 22.13
N LEU A 585 -20.14 33.48 21.86
CA LEU A 585 -19.14 32.89 22.76
C LEU A 585 -17.73 33.50 22.61
N GLY A 586 -17.56 34.55 21.80
CA GLY A 586 -16.32 35.32 21.72
C GLY A 586 -15.46 35.12 20.48
N LEU A 587 -16.01 34.57 19.39
CA LEU A 587 -15.39 34.60 18.05
C LEU A 587 -15.56 36.01 17.44
N PRO A 588 -14.49 36.73 17.10
CA PRO A 588 -14.62 38.04 16.46
C PRO A 588 -15.35 37.95 15.12
N GLN A 589 -16.21 38.93 14.80
CA GLN A 589 -16.88 38.98 13.50
C GLN A 589 -15.92 39.30 12.34
N LYS A 590 -15.00 40.25 12.55
CA LYS A 590 -14.06 40.78 11.56
C LYS A 590 -12.65 40.82 12.10
#